data_AF-Q2AA96-F1
#
_entry.id   AF-Q2AA96-F1
#
_cell.length_a   1.000
_cell.length_b   1.000
_cell.length_c   1.000
_cell.angle_alpha   90.00
_cell.angle_beta   90.00
_cell.angle_gamma   90.00
#
_symmetry.space_group_name_H-M   'P 1'
#
loop_
_entity.id
_entity.type
_entity.pdbx_description
1 polymer ?
#
loop_
_entity_poly.entity_id
_entity_poly.type
_entity_poly.pdbx_seq_one_letter_code
_entity_poly.pdbx_strand_id
1 'polypeptide(L)'
;MNKKACKFLVKLAIDAIDNGVNQYDTDQPPRYVSKTNLSSRVGRLNLDWMDPDQSSEKENAAFHKAMALAGTEFLESVRYYAKSWLPARSIVMECLASRGDIDPSGEIMALNKDCPEIVVHDCSLEIHSRNNVVPAGSM
;
A
#
# COMPACT_ATOMS: atom_id res chain seq x y z
N MET A 1 2.07 -6.72 23.27
CA MET A 1 2.26 -7.33 21.93
C MET A 1 1.56 -6.45 20.91
N ASN A 2 2.29 -5.85 19.97
CA ASN A 2 1.83 -5.51 18.62
C ASN A 2 2.99 -4.85 17.88
N LYS A 3 3.81 -5.72 17.26
CA LYS A 3 4.91 -5.32 16.41
C LYS A 3 4.35 -5.04 15.01
N LYS A 4 4.56 -3.80 14.56
CA LYS A 4 4.92 -3.42 13.17
C LYS A 4 3.96 -3.85 12.06
N ALA A 5 3.16 -2.89 11.59
CA ALA A 5 2.60 -2.90 10.24
C ALA A 5 2.84 -1.56 9.54
N CYS A 6 4.11 -1.11 9.49
CA CYS A 6 4.53 -0.16 8.45
C CYS A 6 5.05 -0.95 7.27
N LYS A 7 4.15 -1.38 6.39
CA LYS A 7 4.49 -1.89 5.06
C LYS A 7 3.42 -1.35 4.12
N PHE A 8 3.84 -0.60 3.11
CA PHE A 8 3.03 -0.03 2.04
C PHE A 8 1.59 -0.55 1.90
N LEU A 9 0.61 0.31 2.21
CA LEU A 9 -0.82 -0.01 2.31
C LEU A 9 -1.38 -0.71 1.06
N VAL A 10 -0.89 -0.36 -0.13
CA VAL A 10 -1.31 -1.00 -1.40
C VAL A 10 -0.89 -2.47 -1.46
N LYS A 11 0.33 -2.79 -1.01
CA LYS A 11 0.83 -4.18 -1.01
C LYS A 11 0.16 -5.01 0.07
N LEU A 12 -0.05 -4.43 1.26
CA LEU A 12 -0.74 -5.13 2.35
C LEU A 12 -2.18 -5.48 1.98
N ALA A 13 -2.91 -4.58 1.30
CA ALA A 13 -4.29 -4.86 0.91
C ALA A 13 -4.39 -6.03 -0.07
N ILE A 14 -3.51 -6.10 -1.08
CA ILE A 14 -3.49 -7.20 -2.05
C ILE A 14 -3.12 -8.52 -1.37
N ASP A 15 -2.02 -8.53 -0.61
CA ASP A 15 -1.54 -9.72 0.12
C ASP A 15 -2.55 -10.22 1.16
N ALA A 16 -3.21 -9.31 1.87
CA ALA A 16 -4.26 -9.65 2.83
C ALA A 16 -5.46 -10.30 2.16
N ILE A 17 -5.91 -9.78 1.01
CA ILE A 17 -7.02 -10.37 0.25
C ILE A 17 -6.64 -11.77 -0.22
N ASP A 18 -5.45 -11.95 -0.79
CA ASP A 18 -5.00 -13.25 -1.31
C ASP A 18 -4.81 -14.29 -0.18
N ASN A 19 -4.41 -13.84 1.01
CA ASN A 19 -4.26 -14.69 2.19
C ASN A 19 -5.54 -14.83 3.04
N GLY A 20 -6.66 -14.25 2.62
CA GLY A 20 -7.94 -14.33 3.35
C GLY A 20 -7.95 -13.62 4.70
N VAL A 21 -7.10 -12.60 4.88
CA VAL A 21 -7.02 -11.80 6.10
C VAL A 21 -8.11 -10.74 6.10
N ASN A 22 -8.86 -10.66 7.20
CA ASN A 22 -9.92 -9.67 7.37
C ASN A 22 -9.37 -8.24 7.45
N GLN A 23 -10.15 -7.29 6.95
CA GLN A 23 -9.81 -5.85 6.99
C GLN A 23 -9.75 -5.30 8.42
N TYR A 24 -10.48 -5.93 9.35
CA TYR A 24 -10.58 -5.53 10.74
C TYR A 24 -10.49 -6.77 11.63
N ASP A 25 -9.93 -6.59 12.82
CA ASP A 25 -9.85 -7.62 13.86
C ASP A 25 -11.21 -7.70 14.58
N THR A 26 -12.12 -8.48 14.02
CA THR A 26 -13.49 -8.66 14.52
C THR A 26 -13.99 -10.06 14.20
N ASP A 27 -14.73 -10.63 15.14
CA ASP A 27 -15.41 -11.92 14.98
C ASP A 27 -16.74 -11.78 14.22
N GLN A 28 -17.22 -10.55 14.01
CA GLN A 28 -18.45 -10.30 13.27
C GLN A 28 -18.20 -10.35 11.76
N PRO A 29 -19.09 -10.98 10.97
CA PRO A 29 -18.97 -10.96 9.52
C PRO A 29 -19.11 -9.53 8.99
N PRO A 30 -18.41 -9.19 7.89
CA PRO A 30 -18.50 -7.86 7.30
C PRO A 30 -19.92 -7.59 6.81
N ARG A 31 -20.45 -6.39 7.09
CA ARG A 31 -21.79 -5.98 6.63
C ARG A 31 -21.90 -5.88 5.10
N TYR A 32 -20.78 -5.69 4.42
CA TYR A 32 -20.69 -5.71 2.96
C TYR A 32 -19.28 -6.12 2.52
N VAL A 33 -19.16 -6.66 1.32
CA VAL A 33 -17.87 -6.99 0.69
C VAL A 33 -17.64 -6.07 -0.50
N SER A 34 -16.58 -5.26 -0.44
CA SER A 34 -16.20 -4.40 -1.56
C SER A 34 -15.58 -5.23 -2.69
N LYS A 35 -16.18 -5.18 -3.89
CA LYS A 35 -15.69 -5.86 -5.10
C LYS A 35 -14.94 -4.92 -6.05
N THR A 36 -14.36 -3.83 -5.54
CA THR A 36 -13.58 -2.87 -6.34
C THR A 36 -12.09 -3.19 -6.40
N ASN A 37 -11.62 -4.14 -5.60
CA ASN A 37 -10.22 -4.58 -5.59
C ASN A 37 -9.79 -5.27 -6.90
N LEU A 38 -8.46 -5.38 -7.09
CA LEU A 38 -7.85 -5.98 -8.27
C LEU A 38 -8.34 -7.41 -8.51
N SER A 39 -8.35 -8.27 -7.50
CA SER A 39 -8.79 -9.67 -7.61
C SER A 39 -10.24 -9.78 -8.11
N SER A 40 -11.13 -8.92 -7.63
CA SER A 40 -12.52 -8.85 -8.09
C SER A 40 -12.63 -8.35 -9.54
N ARG A 41 -11.80 -7.37 -9.93
CA ARG A 41 -11.79 -6.84 -11.31
C ARG A 41 -11.25 -7.85 -12.31
N VAL A 42 -10.18 -8.57 -11.93
CA VAL A 42 -9.64 -9.70 -12.69
C VAL A 42 -10.70 -10.80 -12.83
N GLY A 43 -11.37 -11.16 -11.72
CA GLY A 43 -12.44 -12.17 -11.75
C GLY A 43 -13.62 -11.82 -12.65
N ARG A 44 -13.92 -10.52 -12.85
CA ARG A 44 -14.94 -10.06 -13.81
C ARG A 44 -14.58 -10.30 -15.27
N LEU A 45 -13.32 -10.59 -15.57
CA LEU A 45 -12.87 -10.91 -16.93
C LEU A 45 -12.98 -12.41 -17.25
N ASN A 46 -13.30 -13.26 -16.27
CA ASN A 46 -13.60 -14.66 -16.53
C ASN A 46 -14.82 -14.79 -17.44
N LEU A 47 -14.87 -15.91 -18.16
CA LEU A 47 -16.03 -16.24 -18.99
C LEU A 47 -17.28 -16.35 -18.12
N ASP A 48 -18.40 -15.87 -18.67
CA ASP A 48 -19.70 -16.11 -18.05
C ASP A 48 -19.99 -17.61 -18.11
N TRP A 49 -20.51 -18.18 -17.02
CA TRP A 49 -20.87 -19.59 -16.94
C TRP A 49 -22.01 -19.97 -17.91
N MET A 50 -22.79 -18.98 -18.38
CA MET A 50 -23.83 -19.12 -19.41
C MET A 50 -23.32 -18.88 -20.83
N ASP A 51 -22.05 -18.51 -21.01
CA ASP A 51 -21.51 -18.27 -22.34
C ASP A 51 -21.47 -19.58 -23.13
N PRO A 52 -22.13 -19.69 -24.30
CA PRO A 52 -22.15 -20.92 -25.08
C PRO A 52 -20.76 -21.29 -25.63
N ASP A 53 -19.84 -20.33 -25.70
CA ASP A 53 -18.46 -20.54 -26.13
C ASP A 53 -17.54 -20.51 -24.90
N GLN A 54 -17.20 -21.71 -24.43
CA GLN A 54 -16.22 -21.98 -23.35
C GLN A 54 -14.90 -22.51 -23.93
N SER A 55 -14.53 -22.07 -25.14
CA SER A 55 -13.29 -22.52 -25.79
C SER A 55 -12.03 -22.01 -25.10
N SER A 56 -10.95 -22.79 -25.22
CA SER A 56 -9.62 -22.41 -24.74
C SER A 56 -9.12 -21.09 -25.34
N GLU A 57 -9.48 -20.81 -26.59
CA GLU A 57 -9.11 -19.60 -27.31
C GLU A 57 -9.74 -18.38 -26.65
N LYS A 58 -11.01 -18.48 -26.26
CA LYS A 58 -11.73 -17.39 -25.60
C LYS A 58 -11.29 -17.21 -24.15
N GLU A 59 -11.02 -18.30 -23.44
CA GLU A 59 -10.42 -18.26 -22.11
C GLU A 59 -9.04 -17.57 -22.15
N ASN A 60 -8.18 -17.93 -23.09
CA ASN A 60 -6.87 -17.30 -23.28
C ASN A 60 -7.00 -15.81 -23.62
N ALA A 61 -7.97 -15.42 -24.45
CA ALA A 61 -8.24 -14.02 -24.74
C ALA A 61 -8.68 -13.24 -23.50
N ALA A 62 -9.52 -13.84 -22.63
CA ALA A 62 -9.90 -13.28 -21.34
C ALA A 62 -8.69 -13.16 -20.40
N PHE A 63 -7.85 -14.19 -20.33
CA PHE A 63 -6.62 -14.20 -19.55
C PHE A 63 -5.66 -13.07 -19.96
N HIS A 64 -5.46 -12.85 -21.27
CA HIS A 64 -4.64 -11.73 -21.75
C HIS A 64 -5.18 -10.36 -21.33
N LYS A 65 -6.51 -10.18 -21.30
CA LYS A 65 -7.12 -8.94 -20.78
C LYS A 65 -6.85 -8.79 -19.28
N ALA A 66 -6.96 -9.87 -18.52
CA ALA A 66 -6.66 -9.85 -17.09
C ALA A 66 -5.18 -9.53 -16.80
N MET A 67 -4.26 -10.11 -17.57
CA MET A 67 -2.83 -9.79 -17.49
C MET A 67 -2.56 -8.32 -17.77
N ALA A 68 -3.17 -7.76 -18.82
CA ALA A 68 -3.01 -6.35 -19.16
C ALA A 68 -3.50 -5.44 -18.04
N LEU A 69 -4.69 -5.73 -17.49
CA LEU A 69 -5.26 -4.99 -16.36
C LEU A 69 -4.33 -4.98 -15.14
N ALA A 70 -3.91 -6.16 -14.68
CA ALA A 70 -3.04 -6.29 -13.52
C ALA A 70 -1.66 -5.65 -13.77
N GLY A 71 -1.12 -5.81 -14.97
CA GLY A 71 0.15 -5.22 -15.39
C GLY A 71 0.11 -3.69 -15.38
N THR A 72 -0.97 -3.08 -15.85
CA THR A 72 -1.14 -1.62 -15.83
C THR A 72 -1.17 -1.08 -14.39
N GLU A 73 -1.94 -1.68 -13.50
CA GLU A 73 -2.01 -1.25 -12.09
C GLU A 73 -0.67 -1.38 -11.36
N PHE A 74 0.06 -2.47 -11.65
CA PHE A 74 1.41 -2.65 -11.13
C PHE A 74 2.34 -1.53 -11.60
N LEU A 75 2.36 -1.23 -12.90
CA LEU A 75 3.20 -0.17 -13.46
C LEU A 75 2.84 1.21 -12.93
N GLU A 76 1.55 1.50 -12.74
CA GLU A 76 1.09 2.75 -12.12
C GLU A 76 1.60 2.87 -10.69
N SER A 77 1.51 1.79 -9.91
CA SER A 77 2.04 1.73 -8.54
C SER A 77 3.56 1.99 -8.52
N VAL A 78 4.33 1.30 -9.37
CA VAL A 78 5.78 1.51 -9.48
C VAL A 78 6.10 2.95 -9.86
N ARG A 79 5.40 3.52 -10.84
CA ARG A 79 5.60 4.91 -11.27
C ARG A 79 5.28 5.89 -10.15
N TYR A 80 4.22 5.67 -9.40
CA TYR A 80 3.88 6.48 -8.23
C TYR A 80 5.02 6.47 -7.20
N TYR A 81 5.53 5.30 -6.83
CA TYR A 81 6.62 5.21 -5.87
C TYR A 81 7.91 5.86 -6.39
N ALA A 82 8.27 5.59 -7.64
CA ALA A 82 9.49 6.10 -8.25
C ALA A 82 9.48 7.62 -8.44
N LYS A 83 8.35 8.18 -8.89
CA LYS A 83 8.27 9.58 -9.32
C LYS A 83 7.66 10.53 -8.30
N SER A 84 6.88 10.02 -7.34
CA SER A 84 6.19 10.84 -6.33
C SER A 84 6.66 10.51 -4.93
N TRP A 85 6.46 9.28 -4.47
CA TRP A 85 6.67 8.93 -3.07
C TRP A 85 8.15 8.97 -2.66
N LEU A 86 9.07 8.36 -3.43
CA LEU A 86 10.50 8.33 -3.09
C LEU A 86 11.14 9.73 -3.07
N PRO A 87 10.92 10.60 -4.08
CA PRO A 87 11.41 11.98 -4.02
C PRO A 87 10.85 12.76 -2.84
N ALA A 88 9.54 12.65 -2.57
CA ALA A 88 8.90 13.33 -1.45
C ALA A 88 9.43 12.82 -0.09
N ARG A 89 9.70 11.52 0.03
CA ARG A 89 10.32 10.93 1.21
C ARG A 89 11.70 11.52 1.47
N SER A 90 12.53 11.72 0.44
CA SER A 90 13.84 12.37 0.61
C SER A 90 13.70 13.77 1.22
N ILE A 91 12.74 14.57 0.72
CA ILE A 91 12.44 15.91 1.26
C ILE A 91 12.05 15.83 2.73
N VAL A 92 11.14 14.93 3.10
CA VAL A 92 10.70 14.76 4.49
C VAL A 92 11.86 14.35 5.40
N MET A 93 12.72 13.44 4.94
CA MET A 93 13.90 13.01 5.70
C MET A 93 14.92 14.13 5.89
N GLU A 94 15.14 14.98 4.88
CA GLU A 94 16.00 16.16 4.98
C GLU A 94 15.45 17.16 6.00
N CYS A 95 14.15 17.49 5.91
CA CYS A 95 13.50 18.40 6.85
C CYS A 95 13.56 17.84 8.29
N LEU A 96 13.40 16.52 8.44
CA LEU A 96 13.48 15.88 9.75
C LEU A 96 14.89 15.99 10.33
N ALA A 97 15.92 15.84 9.50
CA ALA A 97 17.30 15.97 9.93
C ALA A 97 17.64 17.39 10.39
N SER A 98 17.12 18.43 9.73
CA SER A 98 17.37 19.84 10.06
C SER A 98 16.37 20.44 11.05
N ARG A 99 15.44 19.65 11.61
CA ARG A 99 14.35 20.17 12.45
C ARG A 99 14.83 20.88 13.72
N GLY A 100 16.00 20.49 14.24
CA GLY A 100 16.61 21.13 15.42
C GLY A 100 16.98 22.60 15.20
N ASP A 101 17.20 23.00 13.94
CA ASP A 101 17.47 24.40 13.58
C ASP A 101 16.20 25.27 13.63
N ILE A 102 15.02 24.63 13.51
CA ILE A 102 13.70 25.28 13.53
C ILE A 102 13.14 25.30 14.95
N ASP A 103 13.22 24.16 15.62
CA ASP A 103 12.72 23.97 16.97
C ASP A 103 13.76 23.17 17.78
N PRO A 104 14.40 23.78 18.80
CA PRO A 104 15.36 23.09 19.66
C PRO A 104 14.80 21.86 20.38
N SER A 105 13.47 21.77 20.57
CA SER A 105 12.84 20.58 21.15
C SER A 105 12.81 19.40 20.18
N GLY A 106 12.84 19.69 18.87
CA GLY A 106 12.81 18.71 17.79
C GLY A 106 11.43 18.08 17.57
N GLU A 107 10.38 18.63 18.17
CA GLU A 107 8.98 18.20 18.00
C GLU A 107 8.37 18.79 16.73
N ILE A 108 8.81 19.97 16.32
CA ILE A 108 8.32 20.67 15.14
C ILE A 108 9.32 20.55 13.98
N MET A 109 8.80 20.31 12.79
CA MET A 109 9.56 20.29 11.53
C MET A 109 8.84 21.16 10.50
N ALA A 110 9.59 22.00 9.79
CA ALA A 110 9.07 22.79 8.68
C ALA A 110 9.42 22.10 7.34
N LEU A 111 8.44 21.99 6.45
CA LEU A 111 8.67 21.51 5.09
C LEU A 111 9.24 22.65 4.25
N ASN A 112 10.37 22.40 3.59
CA ASN A 112 11.02 23.39 2.72
C ASN A 112 10.43 23.43 1.29
N LYS A 113 9.62 22.43 0.94
CA LYS A 113 8.93 22.28 -0.34
C LYS A 113 7.60 21.57 -0.11
N ASP A 114 6.62 21.90 -0.93
CA ASP A 114 5.35 21.19 -0.93
C ASP A 114 5.56 19.71 -1.25
N CYS A 115 5.00 18.84 -0.41
CA CYS A 115 5.03 17.39 -0.61
C CYS A 115 3.64 16.79 -0.31
N PRO A 116 3.32 15.62 -0.89
CA PRO A 116 2.02 14.99 -0.64
C PRO A 116 1.88 14.59 0.84
N GLU A 117 0.75 14.97 1.46
CA GLU A 117 0.46 14.73 2.88
C GLU A 117 0.58 13.25 3.27
N ILE A 118 0.17 12.34 2.38
CA ILE A 118 0.29 10.89 2.59
C ILE A 118 1.73 10.43 2.79
N VAL A 119 2.70 11.07 2.13
CA VAL A 119 4.12 10.72 2.28
C VAL A 119 4.65 11.19 3.63
N VAL A 120 4.21 12.37 4.09
CA VAL A 120 4.56 12.88 5.42
C VAL A 120 4.07 11.92 6.50
N HIS A 121 2.79 11.54 6.42
CA HIS A 121 2.18 10.59 7.35
C HIS A 121 2.89 9.23 7.35
N ASP A 122 3.14 8.65 6.17
CA ASP A 122 3.85 7.36 6.04
C ASP A 122 5.25 7.42 6.65
N CYS A 123 6.00 8.50 6.39
CA CYS A 123 7.33 8.71 6.96
C CYS A 123 7.28 8.84 8.49
N SER A 124 6.32 9.60 9.02
CA SER A 124 6.09 9.71 10.46
C SER A 124 5.84 8.34 11.10
N LEU A 125 5.02 7.48 10.47
CA LEU A 125 4.77 6.12 10.95
C LEU A 125 6.03 5.25 10.88
N GLU A 126 6.83 5.34 9.80
CA GLU A 126 8.13 4.64 9.70
C GLU A 126 9.05 4.99 10.88
N ILE A 127 9.16 6.28 11.21
CA ILE A 127 10.02 6.79 12.28
C ILE A 127 9.54 6.27 13.65
N HIS A 128 8.24 6.38 13.94
CA HIS A 128 7.67 5.87 15.19
C HIS A 128 7.89 4.35 15.33
N SER A 129 7.77 3.60 14.23
CA SER A 129 7.99 2.15 14.25
C SER A 129 9.45 1.74 14.51
N ARG A 130 10.42 2.61 14.16
CA ARG A 130 11.85 2.42 14.43
C ARG A 130 12.20 2.77 15.87
N ASN A 131 11.61 3.84 16.41
CA ASN A 131 11.86 4.29 17.79
C ASN A 131 11.23 3.36 18.84
N ASN A 132 10.17 2.63 18.50
CA ASN A 132 9.55 1.61 19.39
C ASN A 132 10.25 0.23 19.34
N VAL A 133 11.42 0.11 18.71
CA VAL A 133 12.26 -1.08 18.86
C VAL A 133 13.09 -0.92 20.14
N VAL A 134 12.60 -1.51 21.23
CA VAL A 134 13.37 -1.69 22.48
C VAL A 134 14.76 -2.25 22.14
N PRO A 135 15.87 -1.66 22.59
CA PRO A 135 17.19 -2.24 22.40
C PRO A 135 17.22 -3.63 23.03
N ALA A 136 17.57 -4.65 22.25
CA ALA A 136 17.87 -5.96 22.80
C ALA A 136 19.16 -5.84 23.63
N GLY A 137 19.00 -5.68 24.94
CA GLY A 137 20.11 -5.74 25.90
C GLY A 137 20.13 -4.55 26.86
N SER A 138 19.54 -4.74 28.03
CA SER A 138 19.96 -4.14 29.31
C SER A 138 19.22 -4.86 30.45
N MET A 139 20.00 -5.70 31.18
CA MET A 139 19.68 -6.61 32.30
C MET A 139 18.87 -7.87 32.01
#